data_AF-A0A937KRW6-F1
#
_entry.id   AF-A0A937KRW6-F1
#
_cell.length_a   1.000
_cell.length_b   1.000
_cell.length_c   1.000
_cell.angle_alpha   90.00
_cell.angle_beta   90.00
_cell.angle_gamma   90.00
#
_symmetry.space_group_name_H-M   'P 1'
#
loop_
_entity.id
_entity.type
_entity.pdbx_description
1 polymer ?
#
loop_
_entity_poly.entity_id
_entity_poly.type
_entity_poly.pdbx_seq_one_letter_code
_entity_poly.pdbx_strand_id
1 'polypeptide(L)'
;MLKRLALITIYFSCFFQMQGQSYLSFRKEASIPMDLYWSKGFNLIEDNRLELARELIEPLLVKSQDECISLDEDFASLKSLLATKDKTQIQKAFSKVVITTLLIEIKRIHLIEGVFERKKFIRDLFKEMIAIQKYAKQYNFELYKELMICFRRLNQLSNDAGAIESYVQSLNIWTINEIKC
;
A
#
# COMPACT_ATOMS: atom_id res chain seq x y z
N MET A 1 -18.86 -19.67 41.63
CA MET A 1 -18.94 -19.74 40.15
C MET A 1 -18.48 -18.46 39.43
N LEU A 2 -18.57 -17.27 40.04
CA LEU A 2 -18.13 -15.99 39.44
C LEU A 2 -16.63 -15.91 39.03
N LYS A 3 -15.72 -16.60 39.72
CA LYS A 3 -14.28 -16.53 39.42
C LYS A 3 -13.87 -17.15 38.08
N ARG A 4 -14.68 -18.06 37.51
CA ARG A 4 -14.40 -18.69 36.20
C ARG A 4 -14.89 -17.83 35.01
N LEU A 5 -15.88 -16.97 35.21
CA LEU A 5 -16.39 -16.04 34.20
C LEU A 5 -15.43 -14.87 33.93
N ALA A 6 -14.74 -14.39 34.97
CA ALA A 6 -13.71 -13.34 34.85
C ALA A 6 -12.51 -13.80 33.99
N LEU A 7 -12.13 -15.08 34.09
CA LEU A 7 -11.01 -15.63 33.33
C LEU A 7 -11.32 -15.76 31.83
N ILE A 8 -12.57 -16.06 31.48
CA ILE A 8 -13.04 -16.12 30.08
C ILE A 8 -13.14 -14.73 29.47
N THR A 9 -13.57 -13.72 30.24
CA THR A 9 -13.67 -12.33 29.77
C THR A 9 -12.30 -11.69 29.57
N ILE A 10 -11.31 -12.00 30.41
CA ILE A 10 -9.91 -11.57 30.20
C ILE A 10 -9.30 -12.23 28.95
N TYR A 11 -9.58 -13.53 28.73
CA TYR A 11 -9.10 -14.22 27.53
C TYR A 11 -9.73 -13.67 26.23
N PHE A 12 -11.04 -13.34 26.26
CA PHE A 12 -11.72 -12.74 25.12
C PHE A 12 -11.31 -11.28 24.87
N SER A 13 -11.00 -10.50 25.91
CA SER A 13 -10.54 -9.12 25.73
C SER A 13 -9.11 -9.04 25.20
N CYS A 14 -8.22 -9.99 25.55
CA CYS A 14 -6.90 -10.10 24.92
C CYS A 14 -6.96 -10.58 23.46
N PHE A 15 -7.95 -11.41 23.09
CA PHE A 15 -8.10 -11.87 21.70
C PHE A 15 -8.70 -10.79 20.78
N PHE A 16 -9.54 -9.90 21.32
CA PHE A 16 -10.10 -8.77 20.56
C PHE A 16 -9.16 -7.56 20.44
N GLN A 17 -8.14 -7.44 21.30
CA GLN A 17 -7.13 -6.39 21.14
C GLN A 17 -6.10 -6.67 20.03
N MET A 18 -6.09 -7.88 19.41
CA MET A 18 -5.33 -8.12 18.18
C MET A 18 -6.04 -7.70 16.88
N GLN A 19 -7.17 -6.97 16.95
CA GLN A 19 -7.78 -6.29 15.79
C GLN A 19 -7.21 -4.89 15.51
N GLY A 20 -6.04 -4.56 16.06
CA GLY A 20 -5.43 -3.24 15.95
C GLY A 20 -4.35 -3.08 14.87
N GLN A 21 -4.51 -3.63 13.66
CA GLN A 21 -3.61 -3.30 12.52
C GLN A 21 -4.36 -3.47 11.19
N SER A 22 -5.09 -2.43 10.74
CA SER A 22 -5.60 -2.42 9.36
C SER A 22 -4.47 -2.02 8.41
N TYR A 23 -3.69 -3.02 7.98
CA TYR A 23 -3.09 -2.95 6.64
C TYR A 23 -4.24 -2.85 5.63
N LEU A 24 -3.97 -2.32 4.43
CA LEU A 24 -4.96 -2.36 3.36
C LEU A 24 -5.42 -3.82 3.18
N SER A 25 -6.71 -4.05 3.41
CA SER A 25 -7.30 -5.38 3.53
C SER A 25 -6.92 -6.31 2.37
N PHE A 26 -6.88 -5.77 1.15
CA PHE A 26 -6.55 -6.54 -0.05
C PHE A 26 -5.14 -7.16 -0.04
N ARG A 27 -4.18 -6.58 0.70
CA ARG A 27 -2.80 -7.10 0.75
C ARG A 27 -2.72 -8.42 1.49
N LYS A 28 -3.59 -8.63 2.49
CA LYS A 28 -3.68 -9.90 3.23
C LYS A 28 -4.43 -10.98 2.43
N GLU A 29 -5.33 -10.54 1.55
CA GLU A 29 -6.20 -11.42 0.77
C GLU A 29 -5.66 -11.72 -0.64
N ALA A 30 -4.58 -11.05 -1.04
CA ALA A 30 -3.89 -11.26 -2.29
C ALA A 30 -3.36 -12.70 -2.40
N SER A 31 -3.70 -13.39 -3.49
CA SER A 31 -3.30 -14.79 -3.71
C SER A 31 -1.85 -14.95 -4.17
N ILE A 32 -1.24 -13.85 -4.63
CA ILE A 32 0.16 -13.75 -5.03
C ILE A 32 0.80 -12.48 -4.44
N PRO A 33 2.13 -12.38 -4.38
CA PRO A 33 2.81 -11.15 -3.98
C PRO A 33 2.37 -9.92 -4.79
N MET A 34 2.22 -8.79 -4.10
CA MET A 34 1.69 -7.54 -4.67
C MET A 34 2.52 -6.98 -5.82
N ASP A 35 3.85 -7.15 -5.78
CA ASP A 35 4.75 -6.77 -6.86
C ASP A 35 4.41 -7.46 -8.19
N LEU A 36 3.92 -8.72 -8.13
CA LEU A 36 3.47 -9.46 -9.29
C LEU A 36 2.11 -8.95 -9.81
N TYR A 37 1.19 -8.56 -8.92
CA TYR A 37 -0.07 -7.92 -9.30
C TYR A 37 0.19 -6.63 -10.08
N TRP A 38 1.06 -5.76 -9.57
CA TRP A 38 1.41 -4.50 -10.22
C TRP A 38 2.09 -4.72 -11.57
N SER A 39 3.11 -5.58 -11.61
CA SER A 39 3.80 -5.93 -12.85
C SER A 39 2.83 -6.47 -13.90
N LYS A 40 1.92 -7.37 -13.48
CA LYS A 40 0.93 -7.96 -14.39
C LYS A 40 -0.07 -6.93 -14.90
N GLY A 41 -0.55 -6.04 -14.04
CA GLY A 41 -1.47 -4.97 -14.41
C GLY A 41 -0.86 -4.06 -15.49
N PHE A 42 0.39 -3.62 -15.29
CA PHE A 42 1.09 -2.79 -16.26
C PHE A 42 1.34 -3.51 -17.59
N ASN A 43 1.76 -4.78 -17.55
CA ASN A 43 1.94 -5.59 -18.76
C ASN A 43 0.63 -5.72 -19.56
N LEU A 44 -0.50 -5.95 -18.88
CA LEU A 44 -1.81 -6.03 -19.55
C LEU A 44 -2.22 -4.70 -20.18
N ILE A 45 -1.93 -3.57 -19.54
CA ILE A 45 -2.16 -2.24 -20.11
C ILE A 45 -1.25 -2.00 -21.32
N GLU A 46 0.03 -2.39 -21.26
CA GLU A 46 0.97 -2.30 -22.38
C GLU A 46 0.53 -3.14 -23.57
N ASP A 47 0.05 -4.35 -23.33
CA ASP A 47 -0.47 -5.27 -24.36
C ASP A 47 -1.87 -4.88 -24.87
N ASN A 48 -2.43 -3.76 -24.41
CA ASN A 48 -3.79 -3.31 -24.74
C ASN A 48 -4.88 -4.34 -24.35
N ARG A 49 -4.62 -5.19 -23.35
CA ARG A 49 -5.55 -6.19 -22.79
C ARG A 49 -6.31 -5.58 -21.61
N LEU A 50 -7.01 -4.48 -21.85
CA LEU A 50 -7.60 -3.62 -20.82
C LEU A 50 -8.67 -4.33 -19.97
N GLU A 51 -9.48 -5.20 -20.58
CA GLU A 51 -10.49 -5.98 -19.83
C GLU A 51 -9.85 -6.88 -18.77
N LEU A 52 -8.74 -7.54 -19.10
CA LEU A 52 -8.02 -8.38 -18.15
C LEU A 52 -7.29 -7.56 -17.10
N ALA A 53 -6.80 -6.36 -17.45
CA ALA A 53 -6.25 -5.44 -16.47
C ALA A 53 -7.33 -5.04 -15.46
N ARG A 54 -8.54 -4.75 -15.93
CA ARG A 54 -9.70 -4.43 -15.10
C ARG A 54 -10.07 -5.60 -14.18
N GLU A 55 -10.20 -6.82 -14.72
CA GLU A 55 -10.51 -8.02 -13.94
C GLU A 55 -9.45 -8.35 -12.88
N LEU A 56 -8.18 -7.98 -13.12
CA LEU A 56 -7.10 -8.14 -12.15
C LEU A 56 -7.15 -7.09 -11.04
N ILE A 57 -7.39 -5.83 -11.40
CA ILE A 57 -7.22 -4.67 -10.51
C ILE A 57 -8.48 -4.39 -9.70
N GLU A 58 -9.67 -4.46 -10.31
CA GLU A 58 -10.91 -4.06 -9.64
C GLU A 58 -11.23 -4.89 -8.40
N PRO A 59 -11.19 -6.25 -8.43
CA PRO A 59 -11.52 -7.05 -7.25
C PRO A 59 -10.56 -6.84 -6.08
N LEU A 60 -9.31 -6.44 -6.38
CA LEU A 60 -8.30 -6.15 -5.38
C LEU A 60 -8.64 -4.85 -4.64
N LEU A 61 -9.01 -3.80 -5.36
CA LEU A 61 -9.16 -2.46 -4.77
C LEU A 61 -10.56 -2.18 -4.22
N VAL A 62 -11.60 -2.88 -4.68
CA VAL A 62 -12.96 -2.76 -4.11
C VAL A 62 -12.98 -3.07 -2.62
N LYS A 63 -12.12 -3.97 -2.15
CA LYS A 63 -12.08 -4.38 -0.73
C LYS A 63 -11.46 -3.34 0.21
N SER A 64 -10.77 -2.35 -0.33
CA SER A 64 -10.19 -1.25 0.46
C SER A 64 -10.95 0.07 0.31
N GLN A 65 -12.13 0.02 -0.30
CA GLN A 65 -13.06 1.14 -0.29
C GLN A 65 -13.44 1.49 1.16
N ASP A 66 -13.56 2.79 1.44
CA ASP A 66 -13.86 3.37 2.76
C ASP A 66 -12.70 3.35 3.77
N GLU A 67 -11.53 2.77 3.45
CA GLU A 67 -10.34 2.85 4.31
C GLU A 67 -9.51 4.12 4.09
N CYS A 68 -9.59 4.73 2.89
CA CYS A 68 -8.84 5.93 2.54
C CYS A 68 -9.45 6.65 1.33
N ILE A 69 -9.90 7.90 1.55
CA ILE A 69 -10.56 8.72 0.52
C ILE A 69 -9.64 8.93 -0.70
N SER A 70 -8.35 9.19 -0.47
CA SER A 70 -7.40 9.39 -1.57
C SER A 70 -7.24 8.14 -2.45
N LEU A 71 -7.31 6.94 -1.86
CA LEU A 71 -7.23 5.70 -2.63
C LEU A 71 -8.51 5.47 -3.44
N ASP A 72 -9.67 5.81 -2.87
CA ASP A 72 -10.96 5.71 -3.54
C ASP A 72 -11.06 6.63 -4.76
N GLU A 73 -10.61 7.89 -4.61
CA GLU A 73 -10.55 8.85 -5.71
C GLU A 73 -9.61 8.37 -6.83
N ASP A 74 -8.42 7.89 -6.47
CA ASP A 74 -7.43 7.38 -7.43
C ASP A 74 -7.96 6.15 -8.17
N PHE A 75 -8.64 5.25 -7.47
CA PHE A 75 -9.23 4.07 -8.07
C PHE A 75 -10.42 4.39 -8.97
N ALA A 76 -11.31 5.31 -8.57
CA ALA A 76 -12.40 5.80 -9.40
C ALA A 76 -11.87 6.44 -10.69
N SER A 77 -10.79 7.23 -10.59
CA SER A 77 -10.12 7.81 -11.76
C SER A 77 -9.58 6.74 -12.70
N LEU A 78 -8.85 5.74 -12.18
CA LEU A 78 -8.35 4.62 -12.97
C LEU A 78 -9.48 3.87 -13.68
N LYS A 79 -10.56 3.56 -12.96
CA LYS A 79 -11.74 2.87 -13.50
C LYS A 79 -12.36 3.63 -14.66
N SER A 80 -12.49 4.96 -14.54
CA SER A 80 -13.01 5.79 -15.63
C SER A 80 -12.09 5.75 -16.86
N LEU A 81 -10.77 5.77 -16.64
CA LEU A 81 -9.78 5.82 -17.71
C LEU A 81 -9.61 4.49 -18.45
N LEU A 82 -9.83 3.35 -17.79
CA LEU A 82 -9.80 2.03 -18.44
C LEU A 82 -10.80 1.93 -19.61
N ALA A 83 -11.87 2.73 -19.61
CA ALA A 83 -12.83 2.79 -20.72
C ALA A 83 -12.35 3.66 -21.91
N THR A 84 -11.37 4.55 -21.71
CA THR A 84 -11.00 5.59 -22.69
C THR A 84 -9.99 5.13 -23.75
N LYS A 85 -9.42 3.93 -23.60
CA LYS A 85 -8.33 3.37 -24.44
C LYS A 85 -7.05 4.22 -24.53
N ASP A 86 -6.93 5.33 -23.79
CA ASP A 86 -5.68 6.10 -23.67
C ASP A 86 -4.72 5.39 -22.71
N LYS A 87 -3.84 4.56 -23.28
CA LYS A 87 -2.84 3.80 -22.54
C LYS A 87 -1.96 4.67 -21.65
N THR A 88 -1.58 5.86 -22.10
CA THR A 88 -0.69 6.74 -21.34
C THR A 88 -1.39 7.27 -20.10
N GLN A 89 -2.65 7.70 -20.24
CA GLN A 89 -3.44 8.16 -19.10
C GLN A 89 -3.75 7.02 -18.13
N ILE A 90 -4.10 5.83 -18.64
CA ILE A 90 -4.33 4.64 -17.81
C ILE A 90 -3.08 4.29 -17.01
N GLN A 91 -1.90 4.27 -17.63
CA GLN A 91 -0.64 3.98 -16.94
C GLN A 91 -0.32 5.01 -15.85
N LYS A 92 -0.58 6.30 -16.11
CA LYS A 92 -0.40 7.36 -15.11
C LYS A 92 -1.36 7.19 -13.93
N ALA A 93 -2.64 6.92 -14.19
CA ALA A 93 -3.62 6.69 -13.15
C ALA A 93 -3.29 5.44 -12.33
N PHE A 94 -2.88 4.35 -12.99
CA PHE A 94 -2.49 3.13 -12.30
C PHE A 94 -1.22 3.33 -11.46
N SER A 95 -0.24 4.10 -11.97
CA SER A 95 0.94 4.48 -11.19
C SER A 95 0.57 5.25 -9.93
N LYS A 96 -0.39 6.18 -10.03
CA LYS A 96 -0.88 6.95 -8.89
C LYS A 96 -1.49 6.04 -7.82
N VAL A 97 -2.38 5.12 -8.22
CA VAL A 97 -2.99 4.12 -7.32
C VAL A 97 -1.94 3.31 -6.56
N VAL A 98 -0.93 2.77 -7.26
CA VAL A 98 0.13 1.97 -6.62
C VAL A 98 0.97 2.83 -5.68
N ILE A 99 1.34 4.04 -6.10
CA ILE A 99 2.12 4.96 -5.25
C ILE A 99 1.34 5.37 -4.00
N THR A 100 0.07 5.73 -4.12
CA THR A 100 -0.82 6.05 -3.00
C THR A 100 -0.89 4.87 -2.04
N THR A 101 -1.05 3.65 -2.56
CA THR A 101 -1.02 2.43 -1.76
C THR A 101 0.30 2.28 -0.98
N LEU A 102 1.46 2.45 -1.63
CA LEU A 102 2.76 2.35 -0.98
C LEU A 102 2.91 3.40 0.13
N LEU A 103 2.46 4.63 -0.13
CA LEU A 103 2.52 5.74 0.81
C LEU A 103 1.66 5.47 2.05
N ILE A 104 0.45 4.94 1.88
CA ILE A 104 -0.43 4.54 3.00
C ILE A 104 0.26 3.50 3.89
N GLU A 105 0.85 2.47 3.28
CA GLU A 105 1.54 1.43 4.03
C GLU A 105 2.80 1.96 4.73
N ILE A 106 3.56 2.85 4.08
CA ILE A 106 4.72 3.51 4.69
C ILE A 106 4.32 4.26 5.97
N LYS A 107 3.18 4.98 5.97
CA LYS A 107 2.68 5.67 7.18
C LYS A 107 2.49 4.69 8.34
N ARG A 108 2.11 3.44 8.06
CA ARG A 108 1.71 2.44 9.05
C ARG A 108 2.84 1.50 9.49
N ILE A 109 4.04 1.56 8.88
CA ILE A 109 5.17 0.65 9.21
C ILE A 109 5.55 0.69 10.69
N HIS A 110 5.47 1.85 11.34
CA HIS A 110 5.83 2.00 12.76
C HIS A 110 4.92 1.19 13.70
N LEU A 111 3.71 0.86 13.26
CA LEU A 111 2.75 0.06 14.02
C LEU A 111 3.15 -1.42 14.11
N ILE A 112 4.10 -1.87 13.29
CA ILE A 112 4.56 -3.27 13.24
C ILE A 112 5.55 -3.53 14.38
N GLU A 113 5.11 -4.17 15.46
CA GLU A 113 5.93 -4.43 16.65
C GLU A 113 7.15 -5.31 16.36
N GLY A 114 6.96 -6.40 15.60
CA GLY A 114 8.01 -7.37 15.29
C GLY A 114 9.08 -6.84 14.33
N VAL A 115 10.35 -6.87 14.75
CA VAL A 115 11.48 -6.37 13.93
C VAL A 115 11.64 -7.17 12.64
N PHE A 116 11.48 -8.49 12.70
CA PHE A 116 11.62 -9.35 11.53
C PHE A 116 10.50 -9.08 10.52
N GLU A 117 9.26 -8.99 11.01
CA GLU A 117 8.05 -8.69 10.26
C GLU A 117 8.17 -7.32 9.60
N ARG A 118 8.64 -6.32 10.35
CA ARG A 118 8.87 -4.96 9.84
C ARG A 118 9.90 -4.92 8.74
N LYS A 119 11.06 -5.58 8.91
CA LYS A 119 12.09 -5.71 7.87
C LYS A 119 11.54 -6.38 6.61
N LYS A 120 10.79 -7.47 6.79
CA LYS A 120 10.15 -8.19 5.68
C LYS A 120 9.18 -7.26 4.95
N PHE A 121 8.34 -6.54 5.69
CA PHE A 121 7.34 -5.64 5.13
C PHE A 121 7.97 -4.48 4.35
N ILE A 122 8.99 -3.81 4.91
CA ILE A 122 9.76 -2.76 4.21
C ILE A 122 10.34 -3.29 2.90
N ARG A 123 10.93 -4.49 2.92
CA ARG A 123 11.51 -5.12 1.73
C ARG A 123 10.45 -5.45 0.68
N ASP A 124 9.29 -5.93 1.10
CA ASP A 124 8.22 -6.31 0.17
C ASP A 124 7.59 -5.05 -0.48
N LEU A 125 7.38 -3.97 0.28
CA LEU A 125 7.01 -2.66 -0.28
C LEU A 125 8.07 -2.11 -1.25
N PHE A 126 9.36 -2.31 -0.95
CA PHE A 126 10.42 -1.90 -1.85
C PHE A 126 10.40 -2.68 -3.17
N LYS A 127 10.09 -3.99 -3.15
CA LYS A 127 9.92 -4.78 -4.38
C LYS A 127 8.77 -4.25 -5.24
N GLU A 128 7.65 -3.87 -4.63
CA GLU A 128 6.54 -3.24 -5.34
C GLU A 128 6.96 -1.93 -6.03
N MET A 129 7.72 -1.08 -5.34
CA MET A 129 8.30 0.14 -5.93
C MET A 129 9.21 -0.18 -7.12
N ILE A 130 10.05 -1.22 -7.01
CA ILE A 130 10.91 -1.65 -8.12
C ILE A 130 10.10 -2.21 -9.29
N ALA A 131 9.05 -2.99 -9.02
CA ALA A 131 8.16 -3.55 -10.04
C ALA A 131 7.55 -2.47 -10.94
N ILE A 132 7.25 -1.29 -10.38
CA ILE A 132 6.66 -0.17 -11.11
C ILE A 132 7.67 0.92 -11.50
N GLN A 133 8.98 0.70 -11.34
CA GLN A 133 10.01 1.75 -11.44
C GLN A 133 9.94 2.59 -12.73
N LYS A 134 9.63 1.95 -13.87
CA LYS A 134 9.54 2.59 -15.18
C LYS A 134 8.42 3.63 -15.17
N TYR A 135 7.24 3.23 -14.68
CA TYR A 135 6.04 4.04 -14.69
C TYR A 135 6.07 5.11 -13.60
N ALA A 136 6.62 4.80 -12.43
CA ALA A 136 6.80 5.77 -11.37
C ALA A 136 7.72 6.93 -11.78
N LYS A 137 8.84 6.63 -12.46
CA LYS A 137 9.74 7.66 -13.02
C LYS A 137 9.04 8.56 -14.05
N GLN A 138 8.16 7.98 -14.88
CA GLN A 138 7.40 8.73 -15.89
C GLN A 138 6.26 9.54 -15.28
N TYR A 139 5.66 9.06 -14.18
CA TYR A 139 4.60 9.73 -13.46
C TYR A 139 5.11 10.95 -12.70
N ASN A 140 6.11 10.76 -11.84
CA ASN A 140 6.75 11.83 -11.08
C ASN A 140 8.16 11.39 -10.63
N PHE A 141 9.18 11.89 -11.34
CA PHE A 141 10.56 11.49 -11.10
C PHE A 141 11.11 11.93 -9.74
N GLU A 142 10.71 13.11 -9.25
CA GLU A 142 11.17 13.59 -7.93
C GLU A 142 10.54 12.78 -6.80
N LEU A 143 9.24 12.48 -6.88
CA LEU A 143 8.58 11.58 -5.93
C LEU A 143 9.22 10.18 -5.92
N TYR A 144 9.57 9.65 -7.10
CA TYR A 144 10.30 8.38 -7.20
C TYR A 144 11.64 8.45 -6.44
N LYS A 145 12.43 9.52 -6.63
CA LYS A 145 13.71 9.69 -5.93
C LYS A 145 13.51 9.78 -4.42
N GLU A 146 12.51 10.52 -3.96
CA GLU A 146 12.17 10.61 -2.54
C GLU A 146 11.78 9.26 -1.95
N LEU A 147 10.98 8.46 -2.68
CA LEU A 147 10.61 7.10 -2.26
C LEU A 147 11.84 6.17 -2.18
N MET A 148 12.77 6.25 -3.13
CA MET A 148 14.01 5.47 -3.09
C MET A 148 14.86 5.82 -1.85
N ILE A 149 14.98 7.11 -1.52
CA ILE A 149 15.67 7.56 -0.30
C ILE A 149 14.91 7.08 0.93
N CYS A 150 13.57 7.18 0.92
CA CYS A 150 12.70 6.71 1.98
C CYS A 150 12.91 5.23 2.30
N PHE A 151 12.83 4.35 1.31
CA PHE A 151 13.05 2.92 1.51
C PHE A 151 14.46 2.60 2.03
N ARG A 152 15.49 3.30 1.54
CA ARG A 152 16.85 3.15 2.07
C ARG A 152 16.92 3.49 3.56
N ARG A 153 16.27 4.59 3.97
CA ARG A 153 16.26 5.03 5.37
C ARG A 153 15.41 4.13 6.26
N LEU A 154 14.22 3.73 5.81
CA LEU A 154 13.36 2.77 6.51
C LEU A 154 14.11 1.45 6.79
N ASN A 155 14.87 0.95 5.81
CA ASN A 155 15.66 -0.27 6.01
C ASN A 155 16.76 -0.10 7.08
N GLN A 156 17.41 1.07 7.14
CA GLN A 156 18.39 1.39 8.20
C GLN A 156 17.76 1.48 9.59
N LEU A 157 16.55 2.04 9.68
CA LEU A 157 15.82 2.25 10.92
C LEU A 157 14.96 1.03 11.34
N SER A 158 14.99 -0.05 10.55
CA SER A 158 14.09 -1.21 10.69
C SER A 158 14.06 -1.89 12.07
N ASN A 159 15.07 -1.66 12.91
CA ASN A 159 15.14 -2.21 14.27
C ASN A 159 14.40 -1.37 15.32
N ASP A 160 14.00 -0.13 15.02
CA ASP A 160 13.47 0.84 15.98
C ASP A 160 12.16 1.45 15.46
N ALA A 161 11.06 1.18 16.16
CA ALA A 161 9.73 1.62 15.75
C ALA A 161 9.56 3.13 15.91
N GLY A 162 10.06 3.69 17.01
CA GLY A 162 9.96 5.12 17.30
C GLY A 162 10.83 5.95 16.36
N ALA A 163 12.00 5.44 15.98
CA ALA A 163 12.83 6.08 14.96
C ALA A 163 12.16 6.08 13.58
N ILE A 164 11.46 4.99 13.21
CA ILE A 164 10.66 4.94 11.98
C ILE A 164 9.49 5.93 12.05
N GLU A 165 8.75 5.95 13.15
CA GLU A 165 7.63 6.87 13.34
C GLU A 165 8.08 8.33 13.17
N SER A 166 9.14 8.72 13.90
CA SER A 166 9.70 10.07 13.83
C SER A 166 10.16 10.42 12.41
N TYR A 167 10.82 9.48 11.73
CA TYR A 167 11.24 9.68 10.35
C TYR A 167 10.06 9.83 9.41
N VAL A 168 9.08 8.91 9.47
CA VAL A 168 7.87 8.93 8.67
C VAL A 168 7.15 10.25 8.86
N GLN A 169 6.88 10.70 10.09
CA GLN A 169 6.20 11.98 10.36
C GLN A 169 6.95 13.19 9.79
N SER A 170 8.28 13.13 9.69
CA SER A 170 9.12 14.22 9.15
C SER A 170 9.16 14.30 7.61
N LEU A 171 8.59 13.33 6.89
CA LEU A 171 8.69 13.30 5.44
C LEU A 171 7.81 14.36 4.78
N ASN A 172 8.41 15.20 3.93
CA ASN A 172 7.70 16.19 3.11
C ASN A 172 6.72 15.57 2.09
N ILE A 173 6.86 14.27 1.82
CA ILE A 173 6.01 13.53 0.87
C ILE A 173 4.53 13.58 1.27
N TRP A 174 4.22 13.78 2.56
CA TRP A 174 2.84 13.89 3.05
C TRP A 174 2.21 15.24 2.71
N THR A 175 2.98 16.31 2.76
CA THR A 175 2.52 17.66 2.46
C THR A 175 2.25 17.83 0.97
N ILE A 176 3.02 17.13 0.13
CA ILE A 176 2.91 17.22 -1.34
C ILE A 176 1.74 16.37 -1.88
N ASN A 177 1.44 15.23 -1.23
CA ASN A 177 0.46 14.27 -1.75
C ASN A 177 -0.89 14.25 -1.00
N GLU A 178 -1.07 15.08 0.05
CA GLU A 178 -2.31 15.26 0.82
C GLU A 178 -3.16 13.99 1.05
N ILE A 179 -2.51 12.88 1.44
CA ILE A 179 -3.19 11.59 1.60
C ILE A 179 -4.14 11.63 2.80
N LYS A 180 -5.45 11.48 2.52
CA LYS A 180 -6.55 11.47 3.49
C LYS A 180 -7.03 10.04 3.75
N CYS A 181 -6.41 9.47 4.78
CA CYS A 181 -6.87 8.32 5.56
C CYS A 181 -6.68 8.69 7.05
#